data_AF-A0A0Q5C8C4-F1
#
_entry.id   AF-A0A0Q5C8C4-F1
#
_cell.length_a   1.000
_cell.length_b   1.000
_cell.length_c   1.000
_cell.angle_alpha   90.00
_cell.angle_beta   90.00
_cell.angle_gamma   90.00
#
_symmetry.space_group_name_H-M   'P 1'
#
loop_
_entity.id
_entity.type
_entity.pdbx_description
1 polymer ?
#
loop_
_entity_poly.entity_id
_entity_poly.type
_entity_poly.pdbx_seq_one_letter_code
_entity_poly.pdbx_strand_id
1 'polypeptide(L)'
;MVDRKKLVIPGYGTMFTADRSATFPTNPLSAFGLSGTIPVGWERLGHTSKANTAAFTREGGEAESLGTWLEDNVDTIYSSVAWALGINALQIDKPTLDLSFGGFLDADGGYVIPSMNNGLEKQFFLLMQDNTGKLGFWSENASITGGDAPSIDTANFFEMPLTASIRSADSAKIPATDDGRAGIMKLYKTGLGLPLITAPTPASAAAAATVQITGRNFTFATEVKFGNDVADHVVKSDTRIDAVVPAGASGTANIRITNDSGQSDAFTFARS
;
A
#
# COMPACT_ATOMS: atom_id res chain seq x y z
N MET A 1 -6.66 1.57 27.93
CA MET A 1 -7.21 2.62 27.04
C MET A 1 -6.66 2.35 25.65
N VAL A 2 -7.49 2.28 24.61
CA VAL A 2 -7.02 1.95 23.24
C VAL A 2 -6.37 3.19 22.62
N ASP A 3 -5.14 3.06 22.12
CA ASP A 3 -4.43 4.15 21.44
C ASP A 3 -5.06 4.40 20.06
N ARG A 4 -5.84 5.48 19.96
CA ARG A 4 -6.50 5.89 18.72
C ARG A 4 -5.54 6.24 17.59
N LYS A 5 -4.27 6.55 17.87
CA LYS A 5 -3.26 6.81 16.83
C LYS A 5 -2.78 5.54 16.14
N LYS A 6 -2.93 4.39 16.80
CA LYS A 6 -2.48 3.08 16.29
C LYS A 6 -3.60 2.33 15.56
N LEU A 7 -4.86 2.64 15.86
CA LEU A 7 -6.01 2.16 15.12
C LEU A 7 -6.01 2.67 13.67
N VAL A 8 -6.48 1.83 12.75
CA VAL A 8 -6.94 2.25 11.43
C VAL A 8 -8.41 1.90 11.38
N ILE A 9 -9.28 2.88 11.16
CA ILE A 9 -10.68 2.62 10.89
C ILE A 9 -10.89 2.98 9.43
N PRO A 10 -10.98 1.99 8.52
CA PRO A 10 -11.12 2.29 7.10
C PRO A 10 -12.44 3.03 6.87
N GLY A 11 -12.37 4.34 6.63
CA GLY A 11 -13.54 5.18 6.38
C GLY A 11 -13.99 5.12 4.93
N TYR A 12 -13.02 5.13 4.02
CA TYR A 12 -13.21 5.10 2.57
C TYR A 12 -11.94 4.60 1.88
N GLY A 13 -12.06 4.06 0.66
CA GLY A 13 -10.93 3.45 -0.05
C GLY A 13 -11.25 3.12 -1.50
N THR A 14 -10.23 2.70 -2.25
CA THR A 14 -10.36 2.23 -3.64
C THR A 14 -9.22 1.27 -3.96
N MET A 15 -9.41 0.45 -4.99
CA MET A 15 -8.38 -0.42 -5.54
C MET A 15 -7.78 0.21 -6.79
N PHE A 16 -6.47 0.01 -6.96
CA PHE A 16 -5.73 0.37 -8.16
C PHE A 16 -5.12 -0.88 -8.76
N THR A 17 -5.09 -0.96 -10.08
CA THR A 17 -4.52 -2.09 -10.83
C THR A 17 -3.56 -1.58 -11.89
N ALA A 18 -2.55 -2.37 -12.23
CA ALA A 18 -1.63 -2.08 -13.33
C ALA A 18 -1.11 -3.38 -13.95
N ASP A 19 -0.56 -3.29 -15.16
CA ASP A 19 0.23 -4.38 -15.74
C ASP A 19 1.43 -4.71 -14.86
N ARG A 20 1.87 -5.99 -14.84
CA ARG A 20 3.00 -6.45 -14.03
C ARG A 20 4.33 -5.73 -14.35
N SER A 21 4.44 -5.15 -15.55
CA SER A 21 5.60 -4.37 -15.98
C SER A 21 5.61 -2.94 -15.42
N ALA A 22 4.49 -2.42 -14.92
CA ALA A 22 4.43 -1.04 -14.46
C ALA A 22 5.27 -0.86 -13.18
N THR A 23 5.92 0.29 -13.04
CA THR A 23 6.76 0.57 -11.87
C THR A 23 5.90 0.91 -10.66
N PHE A 24 6.13 0.22 -9.54
CA PHE A 24 5.50 0.56 -8.27
C PHE A 24 6.22 1.76 -7.63
N PRO A 25 5.50 2.82 -7.21
CA PRO A 25 6.12 4.02 -6.67
C PRO A 25 6.79 3.74 -5.32
N THR A 26 7.91 4.42 -5.05
CA THR A 26 8.64 4.26 -3.78
C THR A 26 7.85 4.79 -2.57
N ASN A 27 6.90 5.73 -2.74
CA ASN A 27 5.98 6.21 -1.69
C ASN A 27 4.51 6.03 -2.09
N PRO A 28 3.98 4.81 -2.00
CA PRO A 28 2.64 4.54 -2.50
C PRO A 28 1.57 5.34 -1.75
N LEU A 29 1.71 5.56 -0.44
CA LEU A 29 0.70 6.31 0.33
C LEU A 29 0.59 7.78 -0.10
N SER A 30 1.65 8.38 -0.63
CA SER A 30 1.60 9.72 -1.23
C SER A 30 1.25 9.72 -2.71
N ALA A 31 1.67 8.69 -3.44
CA ALA A 31 1.54 8.61 -4.89
C ALA A 31 0.13 8.19 -5.33
N PHE A 32 -0.56 7.40 -4.52
CA PHE A 32 -1.96 7.03 -4.75
C PHE A 32 -2.90 7.95 -3.96
N GLY A 33 -3.75 8.67 -4.70
CA GLY A 33 -4.83 9.48 -4.16
C GLY A 33 -6.20 8.91 -4.53
N LEU A 34 -7.20 9.13 -3.67
CA LEU A 34 -8.59 8.71 -3.95
C LEU A 34 -9.33 9.62 -4.94
N SER A 35 -8.97 10.90 -5.02
CA SER A 35 -9.61 11.89 -5.91
C SER A 35 -8.61 12.74 -6.71
N GLY A 36 -7.35 12.30 -6.80
CA GLY A 36 -6.27 13.04 -7.47
C GLY A 36 -5.51 12.20 -8.49
N THR A 37 -4.28 12.63 -8.80
CA THR A 37 -3.35 11.93 -9.68
C THR A 37 -3.03 10.53 -9.16
N ILE A 38 -2.84 9.61 -10.10
CA ILE A 38 -2.36 8.25 -9.86
C ILE A 38 -1.07 8.05 -10.66
N PRO A 39 -0.18 7.13 -10.25
CA PRO A 39 1.05 6.86 -10.99
C PRO A 39 0.77 6.40 -12.42
N VAL A 40 1.68 6.72 -13.36
CA VAL A 40 1.56 6.32 -14.76
C VAL A 40 1.53 4.79 -14.88
N GLY A 41 0.63 4.28 -15.72
CA GLY A 41 0.42 2.84 -15.92
C GLY A 41 -0.45 2.17 -14.87
N TRP A 42 -0.94 2.92 -13.87
CA TRP A 42 -1.93 2.47 -12.91
C TRP A 42 -3.30 3.04 -13.25
N GLU A 43 -4.32 2.24 -13.00
CA GLU A 43 -5.72 2.59 -13.20
C GLU A 43 -6.45 2.46 -11.86
N ARG A 44 -7.37 3.40 -11.62
CA ARG A 44 -8.24 3.35 -10.44
C ARG A 44 -9.49 2.57 -10.83
N LEU A 45 -9.85 1.59 -10.02
CA LEU A 45 -11.04 0.77 -10.22
C LEU A 45 -12.35 1.50 -9.85
N GLY A 46 -12.22 2.65 -9.18
CA GLY A 46 -13.32 3.56 -8.98
C GLY A 46 -13.99 3.49 -7.62
N HIS A 47 -15.26 3.91 -7.58
CA HIS A 47 -16.11 3.71 -6.40
C HIS A 47 -16.36 2.22 -6.20
N THR A 48 -15.97 1.71 -5.02
CA THR A 48 -16.29 0.36 -4.56
C THR A 48 -17.43 0.41 -3.56
N SER A 49 -18.20 -0.67 -3.45
CA SER A 49 -19.35 -0.72 -2.55
C SER A 49 -18.97 -0.47 -1.09
N LYS A 50 -19.77 0.33 -0.40
CA LYS A 50 -19.68 0.51 1.06
C LYS A 50 -20.41 -0.61 1.81
N ALA A 51 -21.41 -1.23 1.18
CA ALA A 51 -22.13 -2.36 1.75
C ALA A 51 -21.31 -3.66 1.63
N ASN A 52 -20.66 -3.86 0.48
CA ASN A 52 -19.84 -5.03 0.18
C ASN A 52 -18.36 -4.64 -0.02
N THR A 53 -17.66 -4.41 1.08
CA THR A 53 -16.27 -3.95 1.09
C THR A 53 -15.27 -5.00 0.60
N ALA A 54 -14.07 -4.55 0.26
CA ALA A 54 -12.95 -5.44 -0.06
C ALA A 54 -12.69 -6.46 1.07
N ALA A 55 -12.60 -7.75 0.72
CA ALA A 55 -12.42 -8.84 1.67
C ALA A 55 -11.24 -9.73 1.25
N PHE A 56 -10.29 -9.92 2.15
CA PHE A 56 -9.23 -10.90 1.97
C PHE A 56 -9.71 -12.27 2.45
N THR A 57 -9.62 -13.26 1.59
CA THR A 57 -9.83 -14.67 1.93
C THR A 57 -8.49 -15.41 1.82
N ARG A 58 -8.34 -16.44 2.64
CA ARG A 58 -7.18 -17.32 2.61
C ARG A 58 -7.72 -18.73 2.54
N GLU A 59 -7.39 -19.42 1.45
CA GLU A 59 -7.78 -20.81 1.23
C GLU A 59 -6.53 -21.69 1.15
N GLY A 60 -6.61 -22.88 1.76
CA GLY A 60 -5.50 -23.83 1.83
C GLY A 60 -4.58 -23.68 3.05
N GLY A 61 -3.82 -24.75 3.31
CA GLY A 61 -3.07 -24.96 4.54
C GLY A 61 -3.31 -26.34 5.18
N GLU A 62 -4.16 -27.18 4.57
CA GLU A 62 -4.23 -28.59 4.96
C GLU A 62 -2.99 -29.33 4.49
N ALA A 63 -2.40 -30.07 5.41
CA ALA A 63 -1.31 -30.99 5.17
C ALA A 63 -1.92 -32.36 4.88
N GLU A 64 -1.75 -32.84 3.65
CA GLU A 64 -1.94 -34.27 3.39
C GLU A 64 -0.64 -34.98 3.75
N SER A 65 -0.69 -35.84 4.75
CA SER A 65 0.42 -36.70 5.14
C SER A 65 0.31 -38.02 4.39
N LEU A 66 1.32 -38.33 3.58
CA LEU A 66 1.45 -39.65 2.98
C LEU A 66 2.24 -40.55 3.95
N GLY A 67 1.54 -41.52 4.57
CA GLY A 67 2.13 -42.56 5.40
C GLY A 67 2.56 -43.78 4.57
N THR A 68 3.58 -44.50 5.03
CA THR A 68 3.92 -45.83 4.53
C THR A 68 3.54 -46.89 5.57
N TRP A 69 3.55 -48.18 5.20
CA TRP A 69 3.23 -49.28 6.13
C TRP A 69 4.15 -49.42 7.35
N LEU A 70 5.29 -48.71 7.38
CA LEU A 70 6.29 -48.78 8.46
C LEU A 70 6.45 -47.47 9.25
N GLU A 71 5.98 -46.33 8.74
CA GLU A 71 6.13 -45.03 9.41
C GLU A 71 5.05 -44.05 8.92
N ASP A 72 4.38 -43.39 9.88
CA ASP A 72 3.47 -42.27 9.63
C ASP A 72 4.28 -40.96 9.43
N ASN A 73 3.86 -40.12 8.48
CA ASN A 73 4.43 -38.79 8.14
C ASN A 73 5.80 -38.78 7.43
N VAL A 74 5.98 -39.58 6.38
CA VAL A 74 7.25 -39.63 5.61
C VAL A 74 7.43 -38.41 4.67
N ASP A 75 6.34 -37.76 4.23
CA ASP A 75 6.40 -36.52 3.47
C ASP A 75 5.18 -35.65 3.78
N THR A 76 5.41 -34.37 4.10
CA THR A 76 4.34 -33.40 4.39
C THR A 76 4.27 -32.42 3.24
N ILE A 77 3.38 -32.66 2.28
CA ILE A 77 3.15 -31.73 1.18
C ILE A 77 2.15 -30.68 1.66
N TYR A 78 2.64 -29.46 1.90
CA TYR A 78 1.75 -28.33 2.14
C TYR A 78 1.14 -27.91 0.80
N SER A 79 -0.19 -27.93 0.71
CA SER A 79 -0.88 -27.20 -0.35
C SER A 79 -0.51 -25.71 -0.27
N SER A 80 -0.28 -25.07 -1.41
CA SER A 80 0.05 -23.65 -1.43
C SER A 80 -1.11 -22.85 -0.83
N VAL A 81 -0.83 -22.05 0.20
CA VAL A 81 -1.80 -21.10 0.73
C VAL A 81 -2.11 -20.07 -0.36
N ALA A 82 -3.33 -20.12 -0.90
CA ALA A 82 -3.81 -19.14 -1.86
C ALA A 82 -4.50 -18.01 -1.10
N TRP A 83 -3.98 -16.79 -1.25
CA TRP A 83 -4.69 -15.60 -0.79
C TRP A 83 -5.56 -15.09 -1.93
N ALA A 84 -6.80 -14.74 -1.64
CA ALA A 84 -7.67 -14.07 -2.58
C ALA A 84 -8.19 -12.76 -1.99
N LEU A 85 -8.50 -11.81 -2.86
CA LEU A 85 -9.14 -10.55 -2.52
C LEU A 85 -10.42 -10.42 -3.35
N GLY A 86 -11.57 -10.41 -2.70
CA GLY A 86 -12.86 -10.11 -3.31
C GLY A 86 -13.16 -8.62 -3.21
N ILE A 87 -13.58 -7.99 -4.31
CA ILE A 87 -14.03 -6.60 -4.32
C ILE A 87 -15.27 -6.43 -5.21
N ASN A 88 -16.06 -5.40 -4.93
CA ASN A 88 -17.24 -5.05 -5.71
C ASN A 88 -17.08 -3.65 -6.30
N ALA A 89 -16.88 -3.59 -7.61
CA ALA A 89 -16.77 -2.35 -8.36
C ALA A 89 -18.17 -1.78 -8.65
N LEU A 90 -18.38 -0.50 -8.41
CA LEU A 90 -19.63 0.19 -8.80
C LEU A 90 -19.51 0.88 -10.16
N GLN A 91 -18.27 1.14 -10.61
CA GLN A 91 -18.03 1.73 -11.92
C GLN A 91 -18.06 0.65 -12.99
N ILE A 92 -18.86 0.89 -14.03
CA ILE A 92 -18.87 0.06 -15.23
C ILE A 92 -18.17 0.87 -16.31
N ASP A 93 -16.86 0.71 -16.36
CA ASP A 93 -16.01 1.32 -17.36
C ASP A 93 -15.11 0.27 -18.01
N LYS A 94 -14.40 0.66 -19.07
CA LYS A 94 -13.54 -0.24 -19.82
C LYS A 94 -12.53 -0.99 -18.93
N PRO A 95 -11.77 -0.32 -18.02
CA PRO A 95 -10.87 -1.03 -17.11
C PRO A 95 -11.55 -2.12 -16.28
N THR A 96 -12.72 -1.83 -15.73
CA THR A 96 -13.46 -2.79 -14.89
C THR A 96 -14.00 -3.96 -15.70
N LEU A 97 -14.47 -3.70 -16.93
CA LEU A 97 -14.93 -4.74 -17.86
C LEU A 97 -13.77 -5.60 -18.38
N ASP A 98 -12.61 -5.00 -18.65
CA ASP A 98 -11.38 -5.70 -19.04
C ASP A 98 -10.95 -6.66 -17.92
N LEU A 99 -10.94 -6.19 -16.67
CA LEU A 99 -10.60 -7.01 -15.51
C LEU A 99 -11.60 -8.13 -15.21
N SER A 100 -12.89 -7.88 -15.40
CA SER A 100 -13.93 -8.87 -15.12
C SER A 100 -13.99 -9.97 -16.19
N PHE A 101 -13.86 -9.58 -17.46
CA PHE A 101 -14.25 -10.44 -18.57
C PHE A 101 -13.15 -10.67 -19.63
N GLY A 102 -12.04 -9.91 -19.61
CA GLY A 102 -10.94 -10.08 -20.57
C GLY A 102 -11.34 -9.85 -22.03
N GLY A 103 -12.31 -8.96 -22.27
CA GLY A 103 -12.94 -8.70 -23.57
C GLY A 103 -12.38 -7.51 -24.33
N PHE A 104 -13.14 -7.05 -25.32
CA PHE A 104 -12.77 -5.90 -26.16
C PHE A 104 -13.99 -5.08 -26.58
N LEU A 105 -13.77 -3.80 -26.88
CA LEU A 105 -14.79 -2.97 -27.51
C LEU A 105 -14.82 -3.25 -29.02
N ASP A 106 -16.00 -3.55 -29.55
CA ASP A 106 -16.22 -3.66 -30.99
C ASP A 106 -16.39 -2.27 -31.65
N ALA A 107 -16.50 -2.27 -32.98
CA ALA A 107 -16.67 -1.04 -33.76
C ALA A 107 -18.03 -0.36 -33.54
N ASP A 108 -19.01 -1.10 -33.00
CA ASP A 108 -20.37 -0.63 -32.73
C ASP A 108 -20.52 -0.06 -31.29
N GLY A 109 -19.43 -0.08 -30.51
CA GLY A 109 -19.39 0.40 -29.13
C GLY A 109 -19.89 -0.62 -28.10
N GLY A 110 -20.13 -1.87 -28.51
CA GLY A 110 -20.41 -3.01 -27.63
C GLY A 110 -19.14 -3.56 -27.00
N TYR A 111 -19.26 -4.08 -25.77
CA TYR A 111 -18.17 -4.79 -25.11
C TYR A 111 -18.36 -6.30 -25.25
N VAL A 112 -17.49 -6.96 -26.01
CA VAL A 112 -17.57 -8.38 -26.36
C VAL A 112 -16.82 -9.22 -25.35
N ILE A 113 -17.51 -10.19 -24.74
CA ILE A 113 -16.95 -11.14 -23.76
C ILE A 113 -16.55 -12.45 -24.46
N PRO A 114 -15.27 -12.87 -24.38
CA PRO A 114 -14.80 -14.12 -25.00
C PRO A 114 -15.27 -15.36 -24.21
N SER A 115 -15.27 -16.52 -24.88
CA SER A 115 -15.72 -17.79 -24.29
C SER A 115 -14.76 -18.43 -23.28
N MET A 116 -13.51 -17.97 -23.21
CA MET A 116 -12.53 -18.38 -22.19
C MET A 116 -11.97 -17.11 -21.55
N ASN A 117 -12.09 -17.02 -20.22
CA ASN A 117 -11.46 -15.98 -19.44
C ASN A 117 -10.24 -16.57 -18.72
N ASN A 118 -9.05 -16.30 -19.25
CA ASN A 118 -7.81 -16.54 -18.52
C ASN A 118 -7.59 -15.30 -17.67
N GLY A 119 -7.60 -15.44 -16.35
CA GLY A 119 -7.42 -14.30 -15.43
C GLY A 119 -6.26 -13.40 -15.82
N LEU A 120 -6.47 -12.09 -15.68
CA LEU A 120 -5.49 -11.11 -16.08
C LEU A 120 -4.43 -10.98 -14.99
N GLU A 121 -3.19 -11.30 -15.34
CA GLU A 121 -2.03 -11.12 -14.47
C GLU A 121 -1.73 -9.62 -14.32
N LYS A 122 -2.01 -9.10 -13.13
CA LYS A 122 -1.87 -7.69 -12.78
C LYS A 122 -1.13 -7.55 -11.46
N GLN A 123 -0.68 -6.34 -11.17
CA GLN A 123 -0.40 -5.92 -9.80
C GLN A 123 -1.59 -5.11 -9.28
N PHE A 124 -1.82 -5.14 -7.96
CA PHE A 124 -2.87 -4.34 -7.35
C PHE A 124 -2.37 -3.60 -6.11
N PHE A 125 -3.00 -2.46 -5.83
CA PHE A 125 -2.83 -1.70 -4.61
C PHE A 125 -4.20 -1.31 -4.06
N LEU A 126 -4.55 -1.80 -2.86
CA LEU A 126 -5.75 -1.39 -2.14
C LEU A 126 -5.39 -0.27 -1.17
N LEU A 127 -5.97 0.91 -1.36
CA LEU A 127 -5.77 2.06 -0.46
C LEU A 127 -7.03 2.30 0.36
N MET A 128 -6.86 2.37 1.67
CA MET A 128 -7.87 2.79 2.63
C MET A 128 -7.36 4.00 3.40
N GLN A 129 -8.24 4.95 3.69
CA GLN A 129 -7.87 6.10 4.50
C GLN A 129 -9.01 6.58 5.39
N ASP A 130 -8.63 7.28 6.44
CA ASP A 130 -9.51 8.07 7.30
C ASP A 130 -8.87 9.44 7.57
N ASN A 131 -9.41 10.19 8.53
CA ASN A 131 -8.87 11.51 8.90
C ASN A 131 -7.54 11.41 9.67
N THR A 132 -7.13 10.21 10.09
CA THR A 132 -5.94 9.96 10.94
C THR A 132 -4.78 9.35 10.16
N GLY A 133 -5.03 8.71 9.01
CA GLY A 133 -3.96 8.22 8.14
C GLY A 133 -4.44 7.34 6.99
N LYS A 134 -3.46 6.79 6.27
CA LYS A 134 -3.64 5.86 5.15
C LYS A 134 -3.08 4.47 5.48
N LEU A 135 -3.74 3.45 4.96
CA LEU A 135 -3.36 2.04 4.97
C LEU A 135 -3.44 1.49 3.54
N GLY A 136 -2.37 0.84 3.09
CA GLY A 136 -2.22 0.32 1.74
C GLY A 136 -1.80 -1.14 1.74
N PHE A 137 -2.40 -1.95 0.87
CA PHE A 137 -1.96 -3.32 0.60
C PHE A 137 -1.53 -3.43 -0.85
N TRP A 138 -0.30 -3.86 -1.08
CA TRP A 138 0.24 -4.04 -2.42
C TRP A 138 0.59 -5.50 -2.66
N SER A 139 0.19 -6.03 -3.81
CA SER A 139 0.79 -7.23 -4.37
C SER A 139 1.26 -6.98 -5.78
N GLU A 140 2.41 -7.57 -6.12
CA GLU A 140 3.02 -7.47 -7.44
C GLU A 140 2.43 -8.45 -8.45
N ASN A 141 1.84 -9.54 -7.96
CA ASN A 141 1.43 -10.66 -8.81
C ASN A 141 0.09 -11.20 -8.34
N ALA A 142 -0.97 -10.76 -9.02
CA ALA A 142 -2.32 -11.22 -8.80
C ALA A 142 -3.00 -11.52 -10.13
N SER A 143 -3.65 -12.68 -10.22
CA SER A 143 -4.57 -12.98 -11.31
C SER A 143 -5.95 -12.45 -10.95
N ILE A 144 -6.45 -11.49 -11.71
CA ILE A 144 -7.77 -10.89 -11.50
C ILE A 144 -8.76 -11.48 -12.50
N THR A 145 -9.92 -11.92 -12.01
CA THR A 145 -11.05 -12.43 -12.80
C THR A 145 -12.36 -11.82 -12.31
N GLY A 146 -13.41 -11.91 -13.13
CA GLY A 146 -14.78 -11.76 -12.65
C GLY A 146 -15.07 -12.73 -11.51
N GLY A 147 -15.79 -12.24 -10.49
CA GLY A 147 -16.31 -13.04 -9.40
C GLY A 147 -17.62 -13.73 -9.79
N ASP A 148 -18.57 -13.79 -8.86
CA ASP A 148 -19.91 -14.30 -9.13
C ASP A 148 -20.65 -13.48 -10.20
N ALA A 149 -21.75 -13.99 -10.75
CA ALA A 149 -22.54 -13.23 -11.71
C ALA A 149 -23.09 -11.94 -11.05
N PRO A 150 -22.97 -10.76 -11.71
CA PRO A 150 -23.54 -9.53 -11.17
C PRO A 150 -25.07 -9.65 -11.10
N SER A 151 -25.65 -9.12 -10.03
CA SER A 151 -27.10 -9.11 -9.81
C SER A 151 -27.70 -7.72 -10.06
N ILE A 152 -28.94 -7.70 -10.52
CA ILE A 152 -29.72 -6.46 -10.65
C ILE A 152 -30.68 -6.40 -9.48
N ASP A 153 -30.49 -5.43 -8.60
CA ASP A 153 -31.34 -5.17 -7.44
C ASP A 153 -31.73 -3.70 -7.41
N THR A 154 -33.02 -3.40 -7.20
CA THR A 154 -33.54 -2.03 -7.09
C THR A 154 -33.23 -1.37 -5.75
N ALA A 155 -32.89 -2.15 -4.72
CA ALA A 155 -32.57 -1.68 -3.39
C ALA A 155 -31.07 -1.46 -3.16
N ASN A 156 -30.22 -2.04 -4.02
CA ASN A 156 -28.77 -1.99 -3.91
C ASN A 156 -28.14 -1.40 -5.19
N PHE A 157 -26.84 -1.09 -5.13
CA PHE A 157 -26.12 -0.72 -6.33
C PHE A 157 -25.92 -1.94 -7.22
N PHE A 158 -25.86 -1.74 -8.54
CA PHE A 158 -25.32 -2.75 -9.43
C PHE A 158 -23.82 -2.85 -9.20
N GLU A 159 -23.33 -4.06 -8.95
CA GLU A 159 -21.94 -4.30 -8.59
C GLU A 159 -21.31 -5.29 -9.57
N MET A 160 -20.07 -5.02 -9.96
CA MET A 160 -19.22 -5.98 -10.66
C MET A 160 -18.31 -6.66 -9.63
N PRO A 161 -18.59 -7.90 -9.24
CA PRO A 161 -17.70 -8.63 -8.35
C PRO A 161 -16.43 -9.02 -9.10
N LEU A 162 -15.28 -8.83 -8.46
CA LEU A 162 -13.99 -9.24 -8.96
C LEU A 162 -13.28 -10.05 -7.87
N THR A 163 -12.56 -11.08 -8.30
CA THR A 163 -11.72 -11.90 -7.45
C THR A 163 -10.28 -11.80 -7.93
N ALA A 164 -9.37 -11.44 -7.03
CA ALA A 164 -7.94 -11.40 -7.29
C ALA A 164 -7.24 -12.51 -6.51
N SER A 165 -6.69 -13.50 -7.22
CA SER A 165 -5.85 -14.56 -6.62
C SER A 165 -4.39 -14.12 -6.56
N ILE A 166 -3.84 -14.03 -5.36
CA ILE A 166 -2.50 -13.50 -5.07
C ILE A 166 -1.46 -14.62 -5.16
N ARG A 167 -0.35 -14.35 -5.85
CA ARG A 167 0.77 -15.28 -6.01
C ARG A 167 2.07 -14.72 -5.43
N SER A 168 3.12 -15.54 -5.41
CA SER A 168 4.46 -15.09 -5.04
C SER A 168 4.93 -13.95 -5.94
N ALA A 169 5.60 -12.99 -5.31
CA ALA A 169 6.21 -11.85 -5.94
C ALA A 169 7.70 -12.09 -6.21
N ASP A 170 8.27 -11.26 -7.08
CA ASP A 170 9.71 -11.23 -7.28
C ASP A 170 10.38 -10.71 -5.99
N SER A 171 11.40 -11.43 -5.52
CA SER A 171 12.14 -11.07 -4.30
C SER A 171 12.88 -9.73 -4.40
N ALA A 172 13.14 -9.25 -5.62
CA ALA A 172 13.69 -7.90 -5.84
C ALA A 172 12.69 -6.78 -5.50
N LYS A 173 11.39 -7.08 -5.49
CA LYS A 173 10.29 -6.12 -5.31
C LYS A 173 9.59 -6.28 -3.96
N ILE A 174 9.20 -7.51 -3.61
CA ILE A 174 8.74 -7.87 -2.27
C ILE A 174 9.77 -8.86 -1.70
N PRO A 175 10.61 -8.44 -0.74
CA PRO A 175 11.62 -9.30 -0.16
C PRO A 175 11.03 -10.60 0.39
N ALA A 176 11.80 -11.68 0.28
CA ALA A 176 11.53 -12.90 1.02
C ALA A 176 11.55 -12.62 2.53
N THR A 177 10.82 -13.42 3.29
CA THR A 177 10.92 -13.44 4.75
C THR A 177 12.30 -13.94 5.19
N ASP A 178 12.68 -13.67 6.43
CA ASP A 178 14.00 -14.06 6.97
C ASP A 178 14.27 -15.57 6.90
N ASP A 179 13.21 -16.39 6.83
CA ASP A 179 13.25 -17.85 6.63
C ASP A 179 13.25 -18.30 5.15
N GLY A 180 13.41 -17.36 4.20
CA GLY A 180 13.58 -17.64 2.77
C GLY A 180 12.28 -17.87 1.99
N ARG A 181 11.11 -17.70 2.60
CA ARG A 181 9.83 -17.85 1.89
C ARG A 181 9.54 -16.60 1.05
N ALA A 182 9.01 -16.79 -0.15
CA ALA A 182 8.69 -15.68 -1.04
C ALA A 182 7.60 -14.78 -0.44
N GLY A 183 7.81 -13.47 -0.50
CA GLY A 183 6.79 -12.50 -0.16
C GLY A 183 5.64 -12.51 -1.17
N ILE A 184 4.42 -12.29 -0.70
CA ILE A 184 3.20 -12.30 -1.54
C ILE A 184 2.49 -10.93 -1.55
N MET A 185 2.63 -10.16 -0.48
CA MET A 185 1.95 -8.88 -0.28
C MET A 185 2.74 -8.02 0.71
N LYS A 186 2.70 -6.70 0.53
CA LYS A 186 3.31 -5.72 1.42
C LYS A 186 2.28 -4.73 1.94
N LEU A 187 2.32 -4.49 3.24
CA LEU A 187 1.47 -3.52 3.93
C LEU A 187 2.22 -2.19 4.09
N TYR A 188 1.52 -1.10 3.82
CA TYR A 188 1.97 0.26 4.02
C TYR A 188 1.01 0.96 4.96
N LYS A 189 1.51 1.54 6.05
CA LYS A 189 0.69 2.38 6.94
C LYS A 189 1.43 3.68 7.21
N THR A 190 0.68 4.77 7.31
CA THR A 190 1.24 6.07 7.67
C THR A 190 1.94 5.98 9.04
N GLY A 191 3.20 6.42 9.12
CA GLY A 191 4.02 6.31 10.33
C GLY A 191 4.50 4.89 10.68
N LEU A 192 4.32 3.91 9.79
CA LEU A 192 4.91 2.58 9.91
C LEU A 192 6.27 2.60 9.19
N GLY A 193 7.34 2.64 9.97
CA GLY A 193 8.72 2.73 9.48
C GLY A 193 9.48 3.91 10.09
N LEU A 194 10.82 3.79 10.11
CA LEU A 194 11.70 4.86 10.57
C LEU A 194 11.46 6.13 9.75
N PRO A 195 11.54 7.33 10.35
CA PRO A 195 11.48 8.58 9.59
C PRO A 195 12.62 8.60 8.57
N LEU A 196 12.32 9.06 7.35
CA LEU A 196 13.32 9.24 6.30
C LEU A 196 13.40 10.71 5.94
N ILE A 197 14.58 11.31 6.09
CA ILE A 197 14.83 12.71 5.71
C ILE A 197 15.32 12.73 4.26
N THR A 198 14.62 13.47 3.40
CA THR A 198 15.02 13.67 2.00
C THR A 198 15.76 14.99 1.83
N ALA A 199 15.21 16.09 2.34
CA ALA A 199 15.88 17.39 2.25
C ALA A 199 15.32 18.39 3.29
N PRO A 200 16.18 19.12 4.01
CA PRO A 200 15.84 20.37 4.69
C PRO A 200 15.92 21.57 3.74
N THR A 201 14.98 22.50 3.84
CA THR A 201 14.95 23.77 3.09
C THR A 201 14.71 24.95 4.04
N PRO A 202 15.65 25.91 4.15
CA PRO A 202 16.98 25.90 3.54
C PRO A 202 17.87 24.78 4.09
N ALA A 203 18.93 24.40 3.36
CA ALA A 203 19.88 23.35 3.77
C ALA A 203 20.88 23.81 4.85
N SER A 204 20.91 25.12 5.11
CA SER A 204 21.60 25.74 6.23
C SER A 204 20.76 26.90 6.77
N ALA A 205 20.82 27.13 8.08
CA ALA A 205 20.12 28.25 8.69
C ALA A 205 20.72 28.59 10.06
N ALA A 206 20.51 29.85 10.48
CA ALA A 206 20.87 30.32 11.80
C ALA A 206 19.89 29.82 12.86
N ALA A 207 20.27 29.92 14.13
CA ALA A 207 19.37 29.67 15.24
C ALA A 207 18.08 30.51 15.11
N ALA A 208 16.96 29.95 15.58
CA ALA A 208 15.60 30.49 15.47
C ALA A 208 15.01 30.57 14.05
N ALA A 209 15.77 30.27 13.00
CA ALA A 209 15.20 30.14 11.66
C ALA A 209 14.32 28.89 11.56
N THR A 210 13.24 28.96 10.77
CA THR A 210 12.41 27.79 10.46
C THR A 210 12.96 27.07 9.23
N VAL A 211 13.15 25.75 9.35
CA VAL A 211 13.56 24.85 8.28
C VAL A 211 12.41 23.91 7.96
N GLN A 212 12.03 23.84 6.68
CA GLN A 212 11.08 22.85 6.19
C GLN A 212 11.83 21.56 5.89
N ILE A 213 11.53 20.51 6.64
CA ILE A 213 12.12 19.18 6.47
C ILE A 213 11.13 18.34 5.66
N THR A 214 11.57 17.92 4.48
CA THR A 214 10.82 17.02 3.59
C THR A 214 11.34 15.59 3.72
N GLY A 215 10.42 14.63 3.63
CA GLY A 215 10.74 13.24 3.87
C GLY A 215 9.53 12.32 3.87
N ARG A 216 9.55 11.28 4.72
CA ARG A 216 8.47 10.29 4.86
C ARG A 216 8.37 9.77 6.30
N ASN A 217 7.20 9.21 6.64
CA ASN A 217 6.90 8.63 7.95
C ASN A 217 6.91 9.64 9.11
N PHE A 218 6.54 10.90 8.84
CA PHE A 218 6.56 12.00 9.81
C PHE A 218 5.29 12.15 10.64
N THR A 219 4.19 11.49 10.28
CA THR A 219 2.88 11.69 10.93
C THR A 219 2.88 11.44 12.45
N PHE A 220 3.78 10.59 12.94
CA PHE A 220 3.98 10.31 14.37
C PHE A 220 5.38 10.69 14.85
N ALA A 221 6.03 11.65 14.20
CA ALA A 221 7.26 12.20 14.73
C ALA A 221 7.01 12.80 16.12
N THR A 222 7.82 12.37 17.09
CA THR A 222 7.76 12.81 18.49
C THR A 222 8.94 13.70 18.86
N GLU A 223 10.03 13.64 18.08
CA GLU A 223 11.22 14.44 18.32
C GLU A 223 11.92 14.79 17.00
N VAL A 224 12.45 16.01 16.92
CA VAL A 224 13.38 16.46 15.88
C VAL A 224 14.60 17.03 16.59
N LYS A 225 15.80 16.62 16.17
CA LYS A 225 17.08 17.12 16.71
C LYS A 225 17.96 17.69 15.61
N PHE A 226 18.71 18.74 15.94
CA PHE A 226 19.83 19.25 15.16
C PHE A 226 21.11 19.04 15.97
N GLY A 227 21.94 18.08 15.56
CA GLY A 227 23.00 17.55 16.42
C GLY A 227 22.39 16.84 17.63
N ASN A 228 22.70 17.34 18.83
CA ASN A 228 22.13 16.84 20.08
C ASN A 228 20.98 17.71 20.61
N ASP A 229 20.73 18.87 19.97
CA ASP A 229 19.77 19.86 20.45
C ASP A 229 18.37 19.53 19.93
N VAL A 230 17.39 19.44 20.84
CA VAL A 230 15.98 19.23 20.50
C VAL A 230 15.41 20.51 19.88
N ALA A 231 14.67 20.34 18.79
CA ALA A 231 14.00 21.41 18.06
C ALA A 231 12.49 21.40 18.30
N ASP A 232 11.93 22.61 18.46
CA ASP A 232 10.50 22.80 18.30
C ASP A 232 10.10 22.45 16.87
N HIS A 233 9.03 21.68 16.72
CA HIS A 233 8.59 21.22 15.41
C HIS A 233 7.07 21.08 15.33
N VAL A 234 6.57 21.21 14.11
CA VAL A 234 5.17 20.99 13.76
C VAL A 234 5.13 20.03 12.57
N VAL A 235 4.53 18.86 12.78
CA VAL A 235 4.22 17.92 11.70
C VAL A 235 3.10 18.51 10.86
N LYS A 236 3.39 18.85 9.59
CA LYS A 236 2.39 19.38 8.65
C LYS A 236 1.70 18.26 7.87
N SER A 237 2.44 17.21 7.54
CA SER A 237 1.96 16.01 6.87
C SER A 237 2.94 14.85 7.09
N ASP A 238 2.61 13.66 6.59
CA ASP A 238 3.54 12.51 6.61
C ASP A 238 4.88 12.77 5.91
N THR A 239 4.92 13.79 5.03
CA THR A 239 6.07 14.11 4.20
C THR A 239 6.69 15.48 4.50
N ARG A 240 6.14 16.22 5.47
CA ARG A 240 6.62 17.56 5.82
C ARG A 240 6.55 17.85 7.32
N ILE A 241 7.68 18.28 7.86
CA ILE A 241 7.80 18.89 9.19
C ILE A 241 8.35 20.31 9.02
N ASP A 242 7.78 21.27 9.72
CA ASP A 242 8.43 22.57 9.93
C ASP A 242 9.13 22.52 11.31
N ALA A 243 10.44 22.73 11.36
CA ALA A 243 11.23 22.71 12.59
C ALA A 243 12.00 24.02 12.77
N VAL A 244 12.11 24.50 14.01
CA VAL A 244 12.88 25.70 14.36
C VAL A 244 14.29 25.27 14.75
N VAL A 245 15.30 25.84 14.12
CA VAL A 245 16.70 25.52 14.43
C VAL A 245 16.99 25.98 15.87
N PRO A 246 17.35 25.06 16.79
CA PRO A 246 17.64 25.43 18.16
C PRO A 246 18.94 26.21 18.26
N ALA A 247 19.10 26.96 19.36
CA ALA A 247 20.34 27.67 19.64
C ALA A 247 21.51 26.68 19.83
N GLY A 248 22.67 27.03 19.29
CA GLY A 248 23.91 26.29 19.52
C GLY A 248 25.01 26.72 18.55
N ALA A 249 26.15 26.05 18.60
CA ALA A 249 27.34 26.43 17.84
C ALA A 249 27.13 26.30 16.32
N SER A 250 27.70 27.24 15.56
CA SER A 250 27.79 27.18 14.10
C SER A 250 28.62 25.95 13.66
N GLY A 251 28.27 25.39 12.50
CA GLY A 251 28.93 24.21 11.93
C GLY A 251 27.95 23.07 11.64
N THR A 252 28.46 21.86 11.46
CA THR A 252 27.64 20.70 11.14
C THR A 252 26.76 20.29 12.31
N ALA A 253 25.44 20.24 12.10
CA ALA A 253 24.44 19.82 13.08
C ALA A 253 23.46 18.85 12.40
N ASN A 254 23.78 17.55 12.41
CA ASN A 254 22.98 16.54 11.72
C ASN A 254 21.52 16.52 12.22
N ILE A 255 20.57 16.49 11.29
CA ILE A 255 19.15 16.34 11.61
C ILE A 255 18.84 14.87 11.87
N ARG A 256 18.11 14.60 12.96
CA ARG A 256 17.52 13.29 13.25
C ARG A 256 16.06 13.49 13.65
N ILE A 257 15.19 12.59 13.19
CA ILE A 257 13.76 12.61 13.53
C ILE A 257 13.42 11.26 14.16
N THR A 258 12.66 11.28 15.26
CA THR A 258 12.21 10.08 15.97
C THR A 258 10.70 9.96 15.86
N ASN A 259 10.21 8.75 15.58
CA ASN A 259 8.80 8.36 15.72
C ASN A 259 8.70 7.05 16.51
N ASP A 260 7.50 6.50 16.66
CA ASP A 260 7.25 5.23 17.36
C ASP A 260 7.99 4.00 16.77
N SER A 261 8.40 4.07 15.50
CA SER A 261 9.18 3.01 14.86
C SER A 261 10.68 3.14 15.14
N GLY A 262 11.13 4.28 15.66
CA GLY A 262 12.53 4.58 15.97
C GLY A 262 13.03 5.87 15.34
N GLN A 263 14.35 6.05 15.33
CA GLN A 263 15.02 7.26 14.86
C GLN A 263 15.52 7.10 13.41
N SER A 264 15.45 8.18 12.63
CA SER A 264 16.03 8.25 11.29
C SER A 264 17.55 8.10 11.30
N ASP A 265 18.09 7.81 10.12
CA ASP A 265 19.48 8.12 9.81
C ASP A 265 19.75 9.63 9.97
N ALA A 266 21.03 9.95 10.19
CA ALA A 266 21.47 11.34 10.31
C ALA A 266 21.49 12.00 8.92
N PHE A 267 20.84 13.15 8.79
CA PHE A 267 20.95 14.00 7.60
C PHE A 267 21.87 15.19 7.88
N THR A 268 22.89 15.40 7.05
CA THR A 268 23.83 16.51 7.25
C THR A 268 23.17 17.86 7.02
N PHE A 269 23.25 18.74 8.01
CA PHE A 269 22.76 20.12 7.96
C PHE A 269 23.80 21.06 8.56
N ALA A 270 23.87 22.29 8.05
CA ALA A 270 24.81 23.30 8.52
C ALA A 270 24.08 24.40 9.30
N ARG A 271 24.43 24.57 10.58
CA ARG A 271 24.00 25.70 11.41
C ARG A 271 24.93 26.88 11.12
N SER A 272 24.38 28.00 10.66
CA SER A 272 25.14 29.21 10.32
C SER A 272 25.21 30.20 11.48
#